data_AF-A0A432QRF0-F1
#
_entry.id   AF-A0A432QRF0-F1
#
_cell.length_a   1.000
_cell.length_b   1.000
_cell.length_c   1.000
_cell.angle_alpha   90.00
_cell.angle_beta   90.00
_cell.angle_gamma   90.00
#
_symmetry.space_group_name_H-M   'P 1'
#
loop_
_entity.id
_entity.type
_entity.pdbx_description
1 polymer ?
#
loop_
_entity_poly.entity_id
_entity_poly.type
_entity_poly.pdbx_seq_one_letter_code
_entity_poly.pdbx_strand_id
1 'polypeptide(L)'
;MSYQLTWVTSQLAVGYAPMSYDDLEVIKKEGIVAIVNLCGEFTDLHEIEEKAGFEVYYLPTPDEHAPEMMAMEKALEWLDEAIYLGKKVLVHCRHGHGRTGTLVSAYLLRRGLGLKKAGRLLKNTRANPTNYNQWKLLRKYYKKEGELKLSEPKAESQTNGIDLSPFLQEYEAISNKLTRDLAASPPTEECGSTSDKCCREYFTLQLAESIWINNTINRQLSQDDRQHAIEHAGENTQLLKIITRLHRHHPQLVASDFNTTYTIAGGICPLSFDGKCMAYDNRPFRCRWYRSEFARKDKEEYFAMVANISHNMYLALTGGFPPAYELLFSMAETVSGRFVQICFHTMLTNRK
;
A
#
# COMPACT_ATOMS: atom_id res chain seq x y z
N MET A 1 -14.43 -24.51 -14.73
CA MET A 1 -15.26 -24.03 -13.60
C MET A 1 -14.64 -22.73 -13.13
N SER A 2 -15.42 -21.68 -12.89
CA SER A 2 -14.90 -20.39 -12.40
C SER A 2 -14.47 -20.49 -10.94
N TYR A 3 -13.33 -19.91 -10.58
CA TYR A 3 -12.85 -19.87 -9.21
C TYR A 3 -13.87 -19.23 -8.26
N GLN A 4 -14.14 -19.87 -7.11
CA GLN A 4 -15.15 -19.42 -6.14
C GLN A 4 -14.50 -18.82 -4.90
N LEU A 5 -14.57 -17.48 -4.78
CA LEU A 5 -14.17 -16.72 -3.61
C LEU A 5 -15.33 -16.58 -2.63
N THR A 6 -15.04 -16.63 -1.32
CA THR A 6 -16.01 -16.29 -0.28
C THR A 6 -15.46 -15.17 0.60
N TRP A 7 -16.09 -14.01 0.54
CA TRP A 7 -15.72 -12.85 1.36
C TRP A 7 -16.15 -13.04 2.82
N VAL A 8 -15.21 -12.87 3.74
CA VAL A 8 -15.43 -12.86 5.20
C VAL A 8 -15.62 -11.43 5.70
N THR A 9 -14.87 -10.49 5.10
CA THR A 9 -15.02 -9.03 5.23
C THR A 9 -14.88 -8.40 3.85
N SER A 10 -14.98 -7.07 3.75
CA SER A 10 -14.69 -6.31 2.53
C SER A 10 -13.24 -6.45 2.01
N GLN A 11 -12.31 -6.89 2.86
CA GLN A 11 -10.87 -7.01 2.55
C GLN A 11 -10.30 -8.42 2.74
N LEU A 12 -11.03 -9.34 3.36
CA LEU A 12 -10.57 -10.70 3.63
C LEU A 12 -11.47 -11.73 2.95
N ALA A 13 -10.90 -12.53 2.06
CA ALA A 13 -11.57 -13.63 1.38
C ALA A 13 -10.94 -14.98 1.73
N VAL A 14 -11.73 -16.04 1.60
CA VAL A 14 -11.29 -17.44 1.72
C VAL A 14 -11.60 -18.23 0.47
N GLY A 15 -10.74 -19.18 0.14
CA GLY A 15 -10.86 -20.01 -1.07
C GLY A 15 -10.02 -21.29 -1.01
N TYR A 16 -10.07 -22.05 -2.11
CA TYR A 16 -9.23 -23.23 -2.33
C TYR A 16 -7.94 -22.84 -3.07
N ALA A 17 -6.96 -23.75 -3.18
CA ALA A 17 -5.71 -23.45 -3.86
C ALA A 17 -5.97 -23.18 -5.35
N PRO A 18 -5.49 -22.06 -5.94
CA PRO A 18 -5.60 -21.85 -7.38
C PRO A 18 -4.83 -22.96 -8.10
N MET A 19 -5.50 -23.68 -9.02
CA MET A 19 -4.93 -24.84 -9.71
C MET A 19 -4.58 -24.52 -11.18
N SER A 20 -4.79 -23.28 -11.60
CA SER A 20 -4.57 -22.82 -12.97
C SER A 20 -4.27 -21.32 -13.01
N TYR A 21 -3.67 -20.86 -14.11
CA TYR A 21 -3.47 -19.43 -14.35
C TYR A 21 -4.81 -18.67 -14.49
N ASP A 22 -5.85 -19.33 -15.02
CA ASP A 22 -7.19 -18.74 -15.10
C ASP A 22 -7.77 -18.45 -13.71
N ASP A 23 -7.53 -19.32 -12.72
CA ASP A 23 -7.92 -19.07 -11.34
C ASP A 23 -7.23 -17.82 -10.78
N LEU A 24 -5.92 -17.67 -11.02
CA LEU A 24 -5.14 -16.51 -10.60
C LEU A 24 -5.67 -15.21 -11.24
N GLU A 25 -6.03 -15.24 -12.52
CA GLU A 25 -6.63 -14.10 -13.20
C GLU A 25 -8.01 -13.73 -12.62
N VAL A 26 -8.83 -14.71 -12.25
CA VAL A 26 -10.12 -14.46 -11.57
C VAL A 26 -9.88 -13.81 -10.20
N ILE A 27 -8.92 -14.33 -9.42
CA ILE A 27 -8.54 -13.77 -8.11
C ILE A 27 -8.10 -12.30 -8.25
N LYS A 28 -7.26 -12.01 -9.26
CA LYS A 28 -6.76 -10.66 -9.54
C LYS A 28 -7.88 -9.70 -9.95
N LYS A 29 -8.84 -10.16 -10.77
CA LYS A 29 -10.02 -9.37 -11.19
C LYS A 29 -10.92 -8.96 -10.03
N GLU A 30 -10.99 -9.75 -8.96
CA GLU A 30 -11.71 -9.39 -7.73
C GLU A 30 -10.95 -8.36 -6.86
N GLY A 31 -9.77 -7.96 -7.32
CA GLY A 31 -8.91 -6.94 -6.70
C GLY A 31 -8.06 -7.46 -5.56
N ILE A 32 -7.94 -8.79 -5.41
CA ILE A 32 -7.01 -9.41 -4.45
C ILE A 32 -5.59 -9.14 -4.93
N VAL A 33 -4.74 -8.69 -4.01
CA VAL A 33 -3.34 -8.35 -4.29
C VAL A 33 -2.38 -9.13 -3.40
N ALA A 34 -2.89 -9.78 -2.34
CA ALA A 34 -2.08 -10.51 -1.39
C ALA A 34 -2.72 -11.87 -1.06
N ILE A 35 -1.89 -12.88 -0.80
CA ILE A 35 -2.30 -14.27 -0.58
C ILE A 35 -1.60 -14.81 0.66
N VAL A 36 -2.35 -15.46 1.56
CA VAL A 36 -1.77 -16.35 2.58
C VAL A 36 -1.96 -17.79 2.12
N ASN A 37 -0.85 -18.44 1.81
CA ASN A 37 -0.83 -19.81 1.32
C ASN A 37 -0.46 -20.78 2.46
N LEU A 38 -1.40 -21.66 2.81
CA LEU A 38 -1.25 -22.64 3.88
C LEU A 38 -0.83 -24.04 3.39
N CYS A 39 -0.58 -24.22 2.09
CA CYS A 39 -0.36 -25.53 1.47
C CYS A 39 1.08 -26.01 1.65
N GLY A 40 1.35 -26.81 2.69
CA GLY A 40 2.66 -27.46 2.83
C GLY A 40 2.93 -28.56 1.79
N GLU A 41 1.89 -29.06 1.12
CA GLU A 41 1.96 -30.12 0.11
C GLU A 41 2.24 -29.61 -1.32
N PHE A 42 2.07 -28.31 -1.57
CA PHE A 42 2.28 -27.68 -2.87
C PHE A 42 3.46 -26.71 -2.77
N THR A 43 4.66 -27.27 -2.78
CA THR A 43 5.90 -26.52 -2.52
C THR A 43 6.11 -25.37 -3.50
N ASP A 44 5.67 -25.50 -4.74
CA ASP A 44 5.99 -24.51 -5.78
C ASP A 44 4.85 -23.50 -6.01
N LEU A 45 3.69 -23.69 -5.36
CA LEU A 45 2.51 -22.86 -5.60
C LEU A 45 2.71 -21.41 -5.17
N HIS A 46 3.37 -21.19 -4.03
CA HIS A 46 3.67 -19.84 -3.55
C HIS A 46 4.53 -19.04 -4.55
N GLU A 47 5.53 -19.67 -5.18
CA GLU A 47 6.32 -19.01 -6.22
C GLU A 47 5.51 -18.69 -7.48
N ILE A 48 4.56 -19.57 -7.85
CA ILE A 48 3.68 -19.35 -9.00
C ILE A 48 2.75 -18.16 -8.72
N GLU A 49 2.23 -18.06 -7.50
CA GLU A 49 1.42 -16.94 -7.03
C GLU A 49 2.23 -15.63 -7.04
N GLU A 50 3.48 -15.64 -6.55
CA GLU A 50 4.38 -14.49 -6.61
C GLU A 50 4.67 -14.06 -8.07
N LYS A 51 4.96 -15.02 -8.95
CA LYS A 51 5.20 -14.76 -10.39
C LYS A 51 3.96 -14.20 -11.10
N ALA A 52 2.76 -14.45 -10.60
CA ALA A 52 1.51 -13.86 -11.11
C ALA A 52 1.27 -12.42 -10.59
N GLY A 53 2.12 -11.93 -9.69
CA GLY A 53 2.10 -10.56 -9.16
C GLY A 53 1.32 -10.42 -7.85
N PHE A 54 1.12 -11.51 -7.10
CA PHE A 54 0.60 -11.44 -5.73
C PHE A 54 1.72 -11.28 -4.73
N GLU A 55 1.46 -10.56 -3.64
CA GLU A 55 2.29 -10.64 -2.45
C GLU A 55 1.89 -11.88 -1.64
N VAL A 56 2.80 -12.84 -1.46
CA VAL A 56 2.47 -14.13 -0.85
C VAL A 56 3.13 -14.27 0.52
N TYR A 57 2.32 -14.58 1.52
CA TYR A 57 2.80 -15.08 2.80
C TYR A 57 2.67 -16.61 2.82
N TYR A 58 3.79 -17.30 2.71
CA TYR A 58 3.82 -18.76 2.74
C TYR A 58 3.91 -19.29 4.18
N LEU A 59 2.82 -19.90 4.66
CA LEU A 59 2.74 -20.55 5.96
C LEU A 59 2.53 -22.07 5.77
N PRO A 60 3.58 -22.84 5.42
CA PRO A 60 3.46 -24.25 5.12
C PRO A 60 2.89 -25.01 6.32
N THR A 61 1.66 -25.48 6.17
CA THR A 61 0.98 -26.26 7.19
C THR A 61 0.63 -27.62 6.61
N PRO A 62 1.13 -28.74 7.18
CA PRO A 62 0.78 -30.07 6.72
C PRO A 62 -0.73 -30.26 6.66
N ASP A 63 -1.21 -31.08 5.71
CA ASP A 63 -2.64 -31.29 5.57
C ASP A 63 -3.26 -31.85 6.85
N GLU A 64 -4.47 -31.41 7.17
CA GLU A 64 -5.16 -31.72 8.42
C GLU A 64 -4.37 -31.36 9.71
N HIS A 65 -3.38 -30.49 9.65
CA HIS A 65 -2.70 -29.97 10.84
C HIS A 65 -3.13 -28.53 11.14
N ALA A 66 -2.70 -28.04 12.30
CA ALA A 66 -2.78 -26.63 12.67
C ALA A 66 -1.38 -26.02 12.54
N PRO A 67 -1.25 -24.74 12.15
CA PRO A 67 0.04 -24.08 12.10
C PRO A 67 0.65 -24.01 13.50
N GLU A 68 1.98 -23.91 13.57
CA GLU A 68 2.66 -23.62 14.82
C GLU A 68 2.25 -22.24 15.34
N MET A 69 2.06 -22.08 16.66
CA MET A 69 1.58 -20.83 17.25
C MET A 69 2.45 -19.62 16.88
N MET A 70 3.78 -19.73 16.96
CA MET A 70 4.67 -18.62 16.65
C MET A 70 4.64 -18.24 15.16
N ALA A 71 4.58 -19.24 14.27
CA ALA A 71 4.47 -19.00 12.84
C ALA A 71 3.10 -18.41 12.46
N MET A 72 2.02 -18.88 13.09
CA MET A 72 0.68 -18.30 12.94
C MET A 72 0.65 -16.85 13.39
N GLU A 73 1.27 -16.49 14.51
CA GLU A 73 1.30 -15.11 15.00
C GLU A 73 2.00 -14.15 14.03
N LYS A 74 3.12 -14.57 13.42
CA LYS A 74 3.79 -13.79 12.37
C LYS A 74 2.92 -13.62 11.13
N ALA A 75 2.21 -14.68 10.71
CA ALA A 75 1.27 -14.61 9.59
C ALA A 75 0.09 -13.66 9.89
N LEU A 76 -0.41 -13.67 11.13
CA LEU A 76 -1.48 -12.76 11.57
C LEU A 76 -1.01 -11.31 11.63
N GLU A 77 0.24 -11.05 12.04
CA GLU A 77 0.83 -9.71 12.01
C GLU A 77 0.95 -9.17 10.59
N TRP A 78 1.46 -9.99 9.66
CA TRP A 78 1.49 -9.64 8.24
C TRP A 78 0.08 -9.40 7.67
N LEU A 79 -0.89 -10.24 8.02
CA LEU A 79 -2.28 -10.11 7.58
C LEU A 79 -2.94 -8.83 8.13
N ASP A 80 -2.70 -8.50 9.40
CA ASP A 80 -3.16 -7.26 10.03
C ASP A 80 -2.61 -6.05 9.27
N GLU A 81 -1.31 -6.04 8.96
CA GLU A 81 -0.70 -4.95 8.20
C GLU A 81 -1.28 -4.84 6.79
N ALA A 82 -1.39 -5.94 6.05
CA ALA A 82 -1.94 -5.95 4.69
C ALA A 82 -3.36 -5.36 4.67
N ILE A 83 -4.23 -5.80 5.59
CA ILE A 83 -5.60 -5.28 5.72
C ILE A 83 -5.59 -3.80 6.13
N TYR A 84 -4.74 -3.41 7.08
CA TYR A 84 -4.60 -2.02 7.52
C TYR A 84 -4.20 -1.08 6.37
N LEU A 85 -3.34 -1.55 5.47
CA LEU A 85 -2.89 -0.81 4.29
C LEU A 85 -3.91 -0.79 3.14
N GLY A 86 -5.10 -1.36 3.33
CA GLY A 86 -6.14 -1.35 2.31
C GLY A 86 -6.05 -2.50 1.30
N LYS A 87 -5.17 -3.49 1.52
CA LYS A 87 -5.05 -4.65 0.61
C LYS A 87 -6.26 -5.57 0.77
N LYS A 88 -6.66 -6.19 -0.33
CA LYS A 88 -7.59 -7.33 -0.34
C LYS A 88 -6.77 -8.61 -0.33
N VAL A 89 -7.05 -9.47 0.65
CA VAL A 89 -6.25 -10.66 0.95
C VAL A 89 -7.07 -11.93 0.78
N LEU A 90 -6.50 -12.91 0.11
CA LEU A 90 -7.03 -14.27 0.05
C LEU A 90 -6.28 -15.17 1.03
N VAL A 91 -7.01 -15.92 1.86
CA VAL A 91 -6.43 -17.02 2.63
C VAL A 91 -6.91 -18.34 2.04
N HIS A 92 -6.00 -19.22 1.66
CA HIS A 92 -6.35 -20.55 1.15
C HIS A 92 -5.46 -21.65 1.71
N CYS A 93 -6.00 -22.87 1.64
CA CYS A 93 -5.25 -24.12 1.71
C CYS A 93 -5.65 -24.94 0.48
N ARG A 94 -5.46 -26.27 0.47
CA ARG A 94 -5.87 -27.09 -0.66
C ARG A 94 -7.36 -26.96 -1.01
N HIS A 95 -8.24 -27.07 -0.02
CA HIS A 95 -9.69 -27.07 -0.22
C HIS A 95 -10.42 -25.87 0.40
N GLY A 96 -9.71 -24.97 1.10
CA GLY A 96 -10.31 -23.81 1.76
C GLY A 96 -11.13 -24.13 3.02
N HIS A 97 -10.82 -25.24 3.70
CA HIS A 97 -11.58 -25.74 4.86
C HIS A 97 -10.81 -25.58 6.17
N GLY A 98 -10.20 -26.66 6.68
CA GLY A 98 -9.67 -26.72 8.07
C GLY A 98 -8.56 -25.72 8.36
N ARG A 99 -7.47 -25.76 7.60
CA ARG A 99 -6.31 -24.86 7.77
C ARG A 99 -6.72 -23.39 7.60
N THR A 100 -7.43 -23.09 6.51
CA THR A 100 -7.98 -21.75 6.23
C THR A 100 -8.87 -21.26 7.37
N GLY A 101 -9.84 -22.08 7.80
CA GLY A 101 -10.75 -21.75 8.88
C GLY A 101 -10.03 -21.55 10.21
N THR A 102 -8.92 -22.26 10.45
CA THR A 102 -8.08 -22.07 11.64
C THR A 102 -7.41 -20.71 11.62
N LEU A 103 -6.72 -20.34 10.54
CA LEU A 103 -6.03 -19.04 10.49
C LEU A 103 -7.02 -17.87 10.55
N VAL A 104 -8.11 -17.94 9.78
CA VAL A 104 -9.13 -16.86 9.75
C VAL A 104 -9.87 -16.77 11.09
N SER A 105 -10.15 -17.89 11.76
CA SER A 105 -10.68 -17.84 13.13
C SER A 105 -9.70 -17.16 14.07
N ALA A 106 -8.40 -17.48 14.01
CA ALA A 106 -7.38 -16.84 14.84
C ALA A 106 -7.31 -15.33 14.57
N TYR A 107 -7.39 -14.91 13.31
CA TYR A 107 -7.49 -13.49 12.95
C TYR A 107 -8.70 -12.82 13.61
N LEU A 108 -9.90 -13.39 13.49
CA LEU A 108 -11.11 -12.82 14.11
C LEU A 108 -11.00 -12.76 15.64
N LEU A 109 -10.38 -13.75 16.27
CA LEU A 109 -10.12 -13.75 17.71
C LEU A 109 -9.16 -12.62 18.12
N ARG A 110 -8.10 -12.39 17.36
CA ARG A 110 -7.14 -11.29 17.56
C ARG A 110 -7.80 -9.91 17.43
N ARG A 111 -8.81 -9.81 16.58
CA ARG A 111 -9.69 -8.63 16.46
C ARG A 111 -10.70 -8.49 17.62
N GLY A 112 -10.60 -9.36 18.63
CA GLY A 112 -11.41 -9.38 19.84
C GLY A 112 -12.77 -10.04 19.69
N LEU A 113 -13.08 -10.68 18.55
CA LEU A 113 -14.32 -11.45 18.43
C LEU A 113 -14.18 -12.74 19.25
N GLY A 114 -15.14 -13.01 20.14
CA GLY A 114 -15.21 -14.32 20.80
C GLY A 114 -15.44 -15.47 19.82
N LEU A 115 -15.06 -16.70 20.20
CA LEU A 115 -15.20 -17.92 19.38
C LEU A 115 -16.59 -18.10 18.76
N LYS A 116 -17.65 -17.77 19.51
CA LYS A 116 -19.03 -17.86 19.03
C LYS A 116 -19.32 -16.87 17.90
N LYS A 117 -18.83 -15.63 17.99
CA LYS A 117 -19.03 -14.60 16.96
C LYS A 117 -18.21 -14.93 15.71
N ALA A 118 -16.96 -15.36 15.88
CA ALA A 118 -16.11 -15.81 14.78
C ALA A 118 -16.77 -16.98 14.01
N GLY A 119 -17.27 -18.00 14.71
CA GLY A 119 -17.97 -19.12 14.09
C GLY A 119 -19.26 -18.73 13.36
N ARG A 120 -19.98 -17.70 13.81
CA ARG A 120 -21.17 -17.18 13.09
C ARG A 120 -20.76 -16.50 11.78
N LEU A 121 -19.68 -15.72 11.79
CA LEU A 121 -19.16 -15.05 10.59
C LEU A 121 -18.72 -16.07 9.54
N LEU A 122 -18.14 -17.19 9.97
CA LEU A 122 -17.66 -18.27 9.10
C LEU A 122 -18.74 -19.31 8.75
N LYS A 123 -19.95 -19.21 9.31
CA LYS A 123 -21.02 -20.21 9.10
C LYS A 123 -21.38 -20.39 7.62
N ASN A 124 -21.34 -19.30 6.85
CA ASN A 124 -21.68 -19.30 5.43
C ASN A 124 -20.46 -19.55 4.53
N THR A 125 -19.27 -19.75 5.13
CA THR A 125 -18.06 -20.09 4.39
C THR A 125 -17.73 -21.56 4.56
N ARG A 126 -16.88 -22.07 3.68
CA ARG A 126 -16.31 -23.42 3.78
C ARG A 126 -15.18 -23.50 4.82
N ALA A 127 -14.66 -22.35 5.25
CA ALA A 127 -13.48 -22.23 6.10
C ALA A 127 -13.83 -22.42 7.58
N ASN A 128 -14.09 -23.67 7.98
CA ASN A 128 -14.31 -24.05 9.37
C ASN A 128 -13.18 -24.95 9.87
N PRO A 129 -12.67 -24.75 11.10
CA PRO A 129 -11.72 -25.68 11.72
C PRO A 129 -12.33 -27.08 11.82
N THR A 130 -11.64 -28.09 11.32
CA THR A 130 -12.18 -29.45 11.14
C THR A 130 -11.73 -30.43 12.23
N ASN A 131 -10.54 -30.25 12.81
CA ASN A 131 -9.97 -31.24 13.72
C ASN A 131 -9.67 -30.72 15.14
N TYR A 132 -9.42 -31.67 16.04
CA TYR A 132 -9.14 -31.38 17.46
C TYR A 132 -7.92 -30.47 17.66
N ASN A 133 -6.84 -30.67 16.90
CA ASN A 133 -5.61 -29.89 17.05
C ASN A 133 -5.84 -28.42 16.69
N GLN A 134 -6.61 -28.14 15.64
CA GLN A 134 -7.02 -26.79 15.24
C GLN A 134 -7.88 -26.12 16.31
N TRP A 135 -8.90 -26.82 16.83
CA TRP A 135 -9.71 -26.29 17.93
C TRP A 135 -8.91 -26.08 19.22
N LYS A 136 -7.95 -26.97 19.52
CA LYS A 136 -7.04 -26.84 20.67
C LYS A 136 -6.15 -25.60 20.53
N LEU A 137 -5.59 -25.36 19.35
CA LEU A 137 -4.81 -24.16 19.04
C LEU A 137 -5.66 -22.90 19.25
N LEU A 138 -6.85 -22.83 18.65
CA LEU A 138 -7.74 -21.67 18.77
C LEU A 138 -8.16 -21.38 20.21
N ARG A 139 -8.45 -22.42 21.00
CA ARG A 139 -8.75 -22.25 22.44
C ARG A 139 -7.54 -21.74 23.22
N LYS A 140 -6.34 -22.21 22.91
CA LYS A 140 -5.09 -21.72 23.51
C LYS A 140 -4.84 -20.27 23.14
N TYR A 141 -5.05 -19.92 21.87
CA TYR A 141 -4.88 -18.57 21.34
C TYR A 141 -5.90 -17.60 21.95
N TYR A 142 -7.18 -17.98 21.99
CA TYR A 142 -8.25 -17.20 22.63
C TYR A 142 -7.96 -16.90 24.11
N LYS A 143 -7.41 -17.87 24.86
CA LYS A 143 -7.01 -17.64 26.26
C LYS A 143 -5.85 -16.65 26.40
N LYS A 144 -4.99 -16.55 25.38
CA LYS A 144 -3.86 -15.60 25.34
C LYS A 144 -4.34 -14.18 25.02
N GLU A 145 -5.18 -14.01 24.00
CA GLU A 145 -5.64 -12.70 23.52
C GLU A 145 -6.78 -12.10 24.38
N GLY A 146 -7.69 -12.95 24.88
CA GLY A 146 -8.88 -12.51 25.63
C GLY A 146 -9.95 -11.85 24.75
N GLU A 147 -11.08 -11.47 25.37
CA GLU A 147 -12.14 -10.69 24.71
C GLU A 147 -11.95 -9.19 24.98
N LEU A 148 -12.09 -8.37 23.94
CA LEU A 148 -12.17 -6.91 24.09
C LEU A 148 -13.45 -6.54 24.85
N LYS A 149 -13.28 -5.89 26.01
CA LYS A 149 -14.39 -5.46 26.88
C LYS A 149 -14.77 -3.98 26.74
N LEU A 150 -13.93 -3.18 26.06
CA LEU A 150 -14.07 -1.72 25.99
C LEU A 150 -15.05 -1.23 24.91
N SER A 151 -15.27 -2.02 23.86
CA SER A 151 -16.20 -1.70 22.77
C SER A 151 -16.64 -2.99 22.08
N GLU A 152 -17.73 -2.95 21.31
CA GLU A 152 -18.14 -4.09 20.51
C GLU A 152 -17.08 -4.42 19.44
N PRO A 153 -16.46 -5.62 19.48
CA PRO A 153 -15.46 -6.00 18.50
C PRO A 153 -16.11 -6.17 17.12
N LYS A 154 -15.52 -5.52 16.12
CA LYS A 154 -15.94 -5.61 14.72
C LYS A 154 -14.86 -6.33 13.91
N ALA A 155 -15.30 -7.16 12.97
CA ALA A 155 -14.40 -7.88 12.07
C ALA A 155 -13.64 -6.91 11.14
N GLU A 156 -14.26 -5.78 10.82
CA GLU A 156 -13.65 -4.71 10.05
C GLU A 156 -13.18 -3.59 10.96
N SER A 157 -12.01 -3.03 10.64
CA SER A 157 -11.57 -1.77 11.25
C SER A 157 -12.48 -0.69 10.71
N GLN A 158 -13.31 -0.07 11.54
CA GLN A 158 -14.03 1.12 11.09
C GLN A 158 -13.00 2.18 10.74
N THR A 159 -12.73 2.37 9.45
CA THR A 159 -12.27 3.66 8.97
C THR A 159 -13.46 4.59 9.12
N ASN A 160 -13.57 5.29 10.26
CA ASN A 160 -14.42 6.48 10.41
C ASN A 160 -13.90 7.64 9.53
N GLY A 161 -13.46 7.33 8.32
CA GLY A 161 -12.76 8.23 7.42
C GLY A 161 -13.67 8.73 6.31
N ILE A 162 -13.38 9.95 5.86
CA ILE A 162 -13.85 10.45 4.57
C ILE A 162 -13.43 9.47 3.47
N ASP A 163 -14.38 9.07 2.64
CA ASP A 163 -14.10 8.27 1.45
C ASP A 163 -13.30 9.11 0.45
N LEU A 164 -12.03 8.76 0.25
CA LEU A 164 -11.14 9.44 -0.70
C LEU A 164 -11.26 8.91 -2.13
N SER A 165 -12.04 7.84 -2.34
CA SER A 165 -12.19 7.18 -3.65
C SER A 165 -12.57 8.15 -4.78
N PRO A 166 -13.50 9.11 -4.59
CA PRO A 166 -13.85 10.05 -5.65
C PRO A 166 -12.66 10.90 -6.13
N PHE A 167 -11.83 11.38 -5.20
CA PHE A 167 -10.66 12.20 -5.53
C PHE A 167 -9.55 11.39 -6.21
N LEU A 168 -9.37 10.14 -5.78
CA LEU A 168 -8.40 9.23 -6.39
C LEU A 168 -8.80 8.85 -7.82
N GLN A 169 -10.09 8.64 -8.07
CA GLN A 169 -10.63 8.39 -9.42
C GLN A 169 -10.45 9.60 -10.33
N GLU A 170 -10.66 10.82 -9.81
CA GLU A 170 -10.44 12.05 -10.56
C GLU A 170 -8.95 12.22 -10.93
N TYR A 171 -8.05 11.99 -9.97
CA TYR A 171 -6.61 12.02 -10.21
C TYR A 171 -6.18 10.95 -11.23
N GLU A 172 -6.69 9.73 -11.11
CA GLU A 172 -6.43 8.65 -12.06
C GLU A 172 -6.88 9.02 -13.48
N ALA A 173 -8.05 9.65 -13.64
CA ALA A 173 -8.53 10.12 -14.93
C ALA A 173 -7.59 11.16 -15.57
N ILE A 174 -7.07 12.11 -14.78
CA ILE A 174 -6.08 13.09 -15.25
C ILE A 174 -4.76 12.40 -15.60
N SER A 175 -4.31 11.46 -14.78
CA SER A 175 -3.11 10.66 -15.01
C SER A 175 -3.18 9.88 -16.33
N ASN A 176 -4.35 9.29 -16.62
CA ASN A 176 -4.63 8.58 -17.87
C ASN A 176 -4.78 9.54 -19.06
N LYS A 177 -5.28 10.76 -18.85
CA LYS A 177 -5.24 11.83 -19.86
C LYS A 177 -3.80 12.19 -20.20
N LEU A 178 -2.95 12.44 -19.20
CA LEU A 178 -1.54 12.77 -19.40
C LEU A 178 -0.81 11.68 -20.21
N THR A 179 -1.03 10.41 -19.90
CA THR A 179 -0.42 9.30 -20.65
C THR A 179 -0.82 9.33 -22.14
N ARG A 180 -2.10 9.64 -22.45
CA ARG A 180 -2.57 9.76 -23.83
C ARG A 180 -1.94 10.96 -24.55
N ASP A 181 -1.85 12.10 -23.87
CA ASP A 181 -1.31 13.33 -24.46
C ASP A 181 0.21 13.19 -24.68
N LEU A 182 0.93 12.50 -23.79
CA LEU A 182 2.35 12.16 -23.98
C LEU A 182 2.57 11.12 -25.07
N ALA A 183 1.59 10.28 -25.41
CA ALA A 183 1.74 9.32 -26.51
C ALA A 183 1.92 10.01 -27.88
N ALA A 184 1.46 11.26 -28.04
CA ALA A 184 1.67 12.05 -29.25
C ALA A 184 3.12 12.58 -29.37
N SER A 185 3.80 12.77 -28.23
CA SER A 185 5.20 13.23 -28.15
C SER A 185 5.92 12.47 -27.02
N PRO A 186 6.32 11.21 -27.26
CA PRO A 186 6.84 10.36 -26.21
C PRO A 186 8.13 10.93 -25.62
N PRO A 187 8.39 10.70 -24.32
CA PRO A 187 9.67 11.03 -23.71
C PRO A 187 10.84 10.42 -24.48
N THR A 188 11.94 11.15 -24.57
CA THR A 188 13.15 10.70 -25.27
C THR A 188 13.85 9.53 -24.57
N GLU A 189 13.53 9.27 -23.31
CA GLU A 189 14.06 8.17 -22.51
C GLU A 189 12.94 7.52 -21.68
N GLU A 190 12.92 6.18 -21.64
CA GLU A 190 12.04 5.41 -20.76
C GLU A 190 12.60 5.35 -19.33
N CYS A 191 12.65 6.51 -18.68
CA CYS A 191 13.07 6.58 -17.30
C CYS A 191 12.06 5.86 -16.39
N GLY A 192 12.54 5.13 -15.41
CA GLY A 192 11.80 4.36 -14.42
C GLY A 192 11.70 2.86 -14.71
N SER A 193 11.74 2.42 -15.97
CA SER A 193 11.68 0.99 -16.34
C SER A 193 13.07 0.38 -16.46
N THR A 194 13.99 1.13 -17.09
CA THR A 194 15.37 0.70 -17.39
C THR A 194 16.43 1.66 -16.86
N SER A 195 16.02 2.82 -16.33
CA SER A 195 16.94 3.80 -15.74
C SER A 195 16.29 4.59 -14.60
N ASP A 196 17.09 5.19 -13.73
CA ASP A 196 16.64 5.94 -12.55
C ASP A 196 16.95 7.46 -12.66
N LYS A 197 17.20 7.98 -13.86
CA LYS A 197 17.66 9.37 -14.04
C LYS A 197 16.70 10.41 -13.45
N CYS A 198 15.39 10.26 -13.66
CA CYS A 198 14.37 11.12 -13.07
C CYS A 198 14.30 11.01 -11.54
N CYS A 199 14.78 9.91 -10.96
CA CYS A 199 14.81 9.71 -9.51
C CYS A 199 15.93 10.52 -8.84
N ARG A 200 16.90 11.03 -9.60
CA ARG A 200 18.04 11.81 -9.08
C ARG A 200 17.75 13.31 -8.99
N GLU A 201 16.63 13.75 -9.57
CA GLU A 201 16.17 15.13 -9.47
C GLU A 201 15.20 15.28 -8.29
N TYR A 202 15.42 16.32 -7.50
CA TYR A 202 14.51 16.76 -6.46
C TYR A 202 13.29 17.48 -7.07
N PHE A 203 12.11 17.08 -6.62
CA PHE A 203 10.86 17.76 -6.89
C PHE A 203 9.91 17.56 -5.73
N THR A 204 8.85 18.36 -5.71
CA THR A 204 7.76 18.26 -4.74
C THR A 204 6.46 17.88 -5.43
N LEU A 205 5.58 17.28 -4.64
CA LEU A 205 4.25 16.81 -5.01
C LEU A 205 3.18 17.65 -4.32
N GLN A 206 2.06 17.85 -5.00
CA GLN A 206 0.84 18.39 -4.37
C GLN A 206 0.15 17.29 -3.55
N LEU A 207 -0.80 17.67 -2.69
CA LEU A 207 -1.46 16.75 -1.76
C LEU A 207 -2.11 15.54 -2.46
N ALA A 208 -2.79 15.76 -3.60
CA ALA A 208 -3.42 14.69 -4.35
C ALA A 208 -2.41 13.66 -4.87
N GLU A 209 -1.28 14.11 -5.42
CA GLU A 209 -0.19 13.23 -5.85
C GLU A 209 0.41 12.47 -4.65
N SER A 210 0.66 13.15 -3.53
CA SER A 210 1.21 12.49 -2.34
C SER A 210 0.30 11.40 -1.79
N ILE A 211 -1.00 11.65 -1.72
CA ILE A 211 -1.97 10.65 -1.26
C ILE A 211 -2.06 9.50 -2.28
N TRP A 212 -2.09 9.81 -3.58
CA TRP A 212 -2.10 8.79 -4.64
C TRP A 212 -0.91 7.85 -4.54
N ILE A 213 0.30 8.40 -4.46
CA ILE A 213 1.54 7.63 -4.39
C ILE A 213 1.60 6.82 -3.10
N ASN A 214 1.30 7.43 -1.96
CA ASN A 214 1.31 6.74 -0.67
C ASN A 214 0.31 5.57 -0.65
N ASN A 215 -0.92 5.78 -1.13
CA ASN A 215 -1.94 4.73 -1.22
C ASN A 215 -1.52 3.61 -2.17
N THR A 216 -0.95 3.96 -3.33
CA THR A 216 -0.43 2.99 -4.29
C THR A 216 0.67 2.13 -3.68
N ILE A 217 1.68 2.74 -3.07
CA ILE A 217 2.80 2.02 -2.44
C ILE A 217 2.29 1.05 -1.37
N ASN A 218 1.38 1.54 -0.52
CA ASN A 218 0.80 0.74 0.55
C ASN A 218 0.03 -0.47 0.03
N ARG A 219 -0.59 -0.37 -1.15
CA ARG A 219 -1.43 -1.44 -1.72
C ARG A 219 -0.70 -2.38 -2.67
N GLN A 220 0.31 -1.91 -3.39
CA GLN A 220 0.96 -2.66 -4.46
C GLN A 220 2.34 -3.20 -4.09
N LEU A 221 3.12 -2.51 -3.24
CA LEU A 221 4.44 -3.01 -2.85
C LEU A 221 4.31 -4.10 -1.79
N SER A 222 5.21 -5.08 -1.85
CA SER A 222 5.37 -6.07 -0.78
C SER A 222 5.77 -5.41 0.54
N GLN A 223 5.63 -6.12 1.66
CA GLN A 223 6.11 -5.68 2.96
C GLN A 223 7.59 -5.30 2.91
N ASP A 224 8.44 -6.15 2.33
CA ASP A 224 9.88 -5.94 2.26
C ASP A 224 10.25 -4.73 1.39
N ASP A 225 9.64 -4.63 0.20
CA ASP A 225 9.81 -3.51 -0.71
C ASP A 225 9.41 -2.17 -0.07
N ARG A 226 8.26 -2.15 0.62
CA ARG A 226 7.78 -0.95 1.30
C ARG A 226 8.72 -0.58 2.45
N GLN A 227 9.20 -1.55 3.22
CA GLN A 227 10.13 -1.30 4.32
C GLN A 227 11.44 -0.69 3.79
N HIS A 228 11.99 -1.26 2.72
CA HIS A 228 13.15 -0.69 2.02
C HIS A 228 12.90 0.75 1.56
N ALA A 229 11.75 1.04 0.93
CA ALA A 229 11.40 2.39 0.50
C ALA A 229 11.26 3.38 1.67
N ILE A 230 10.73 2.95 2.81
CA ILE A 230 10.60 3.77 4.02
C ILE A 230 11.97 4.08 4.65
N GLU A 231 12.86 3.09 4.73
CA GLU A 231 14.23 3.27 5.22
C GLU A 231 14.98 4.28 4.37
N HIS A 232 14.93 4.10 3.04
CA HIS A 232 15.54 5.00 2.09
C HIS A 232 14.91 6.41 2.14
N ALA A 233 13.61 6.53 2.38
CA ALA A 233 12.95 7.82 2.65
C ALA A 233 13.48 8.49 3.93
N GLY A 234 13.85 7.70 4.94
CA GLY A 234 14.50 8.16 6.16
C GLY A 234 15.85 8.82 5.87
N GLU A 235 16.71 8.15 5.11
CA GLU A 235 18.02 8.66 4.67
C GLU A 235 17.88 9.93 3.84
N ASN A 236 16.98 9.90 2.84
CA ASN A 236 16.69 11.03 1.98
C ASN A 236 16.20 12.25 2.78
N THR A 237 15.36 12.03 3.80
CA THR A 237 14.93 13.12 4.69
C THR A 237 16.10 13.76 5.43
N GLN A 238 17.09 12.98 5.88
CA GLN A 238 18.27 13.55 6.54
C GLN A 238 19.10 14.38 5.56
N LEU A 239 19.28 13.89 4.33
CA LEU A 239 19.95 14.62 3.27
C LEU A 239 19.24 15.96 2.98
N LEU A 240 17.92 15.94 2.80
CA LEU A 240 17.13 17.16 2.56
C LEU A 240 17.26 18.18 3.70
N LYS A 241 17.33 17.73 4.95
CA LYS A 241 17.56 18.63 6.10
C LYS A 241 18.93 19.29 6.04
N ILE A 242 19.99 18.56 5.65
CA ILE A 242 21.34 19.10 5.50
C ILE A 242 21.36 20.14 4.38
N ILE A 243 20.84 19.80 3.20
CA ILE A 243 20.79 20.71 2.04
C ILE A 243 20.01 21.97 2.39
N THR A 244 18.83 21.82 3.01
CA THR A 244 18.00 22.97 3.42
C THR A 244 18.74 23.88 4.40
N ARG A 245 19.50 23.33 5.35
CA ARG A 245 20.31 24.13 6.28
C ARG A 245 21.47 24.84 5.57
N LEU A 246 22.13 24.17 4.63
CA LEU A 246 23.21 24.77 3.84
C LEU A 246 22.70 25.96 3.01
N HIS A 247 21.60 25.78 2.27
CA HIS A 247 20.99 26.87 1.49
C HIS A 247 20.53 28.05 2.38
N ARG A 248 20.03 27.77 3.58
CA ARG A 248 19.54 28.81 4.50
C ARG A 248 20.65 29.58 5.21
N HIS A 249 21.67 28.88 5.71
CA HIS A 249 22.67 29.47 6.61
C HIS A 249 24.03 29.70 5.95
N HIS A 250 24.31 28.99 4.86
CA HIS A 250 25.59 29.03 4.16
C HIS A 250 25.40 29.10 2.63
N PRO A 251 24.61 30.04 2.09
CA PRO A 251 24.37 30.14 0.65
C PRO A 251 25.67 30.30 -0.16
N GLN A 252 26.72 30.89 0.41
CA GLN A 252 28.05 31.01 -0.18
C GLN A 252 28.76 29.67 -0.43
N LEU A 253 28.38 28.61 0.28
CA LEU A 253 28.94 27.27 0.10
C LEU A 253 28.21 26.49 -1.01
N VAL A 254 27.14 27.06 -1.57
CA VAL A 254 26.30 26.39 -2.55
C VAL A 254 26.23 27.23 -3.82
N ALA A 255 27.05 26.87 -4.80
CA ALA A 255 27.18 27.63 -6.05
C ALA A 255 26.02 27.44 -7.04
N SER A 256 25.03 26.60 -6.72
CA SER A 256 23.98 26.15 -7.64
C SER A 256 22.61 26.10 -6.96
N ASP A 257 21.56 25.87 -7.75
CA ASP A 257 20.21 25.69 -7.24
C ASP A 257 20.07 24.44 -6.34
N PHE A 258 18.94 24.34 -5.64
CA PHE A 258 18.66 23.25 -4.70
C PHE A 258 18.74 21.87 -5.35
N ASN A 259 18.25 21.73 -6.59
CA ASN A 259 18.20 20.45 -7.29
C ASN A 259 19.61 19.97 -7.68
N THR A 260 20.45 20.89 -8.16
CA THR A 260 21.86 20.60 -8.44
C THR A 260 22.60 20.15 -7.17
N THR A 261 22.35 20.82 -6.05
CA THR A 261 22.93 20.45 -4.74
C THR A 261 22.50 19.05 -4.31
N TYR A 262 21.21 18.74 -4.45
CA TYR A 262 20.65 17.42 -4.14
C TYR A 262 21.28 16.32 -5.00
N THR A 263 21.42 16.58 -6.30
CA THR A 263 22.03 15.63 -7.24
C THR A 263 23.50 15.35 -6.89
N ILE A 264 24.29 16.41 -6.62
CA ILE A 264 25.70 16.28 -6.24
C ILE A 264 25.87 15.54 -4.92
N ALA A 265 24.97 15.76 -3.97
CA ALA A 265 24.99 15.08 -2.69
C ALA A 265 24.54 13.60 -2.75
N GLY A 266 24.30 13.07 -3.95
CA GLY A 266 23.87 11.68 -4.16
C GLY A 266 22.40 11.44 -3.85
N GLY A 267 21.58 12.49 -3.84
CA GLY A 267 20.15 12.38 -3.61
C GLY A 267 19.46 11.51 -4.66
N ILE A 268 18.63 10.58 -4.19
CA ILE A 268 17.91 9.64 -5.03
C ILE A 268 16.52 9.37 -4.43
N CYS A 269 15.52 9.23 -5.30
CA CYS A 269 14.14 8.98 -4.91
C CYS A 269 14.03 7.69 -4.08
N PRO A 270 13.26 7.69 -2.98
CA PRO A 270 13.08 6.49 -2.16
C PRO A 270 12.50 5.27 -2.89
N LEU A 271 11.78 5.49 -3.99
CA LEU A 271 11.19 4.43 -4.83
C LEU A 271 12.13 3.91 -5.91
N SER A 272 13.38 4.39 -5.94
CA SER A 272 14.41 3.86 -6.83
C SER A 272 15.09 2.67 -6.17
N PHE A 273 14.99 1.50 -6.78
CA PHE A 273 15.67 0.28 -6.37
C PHE A 273 16.26 -0.41 -7.58
N ASP A 274 17.55 -0.73 -7.50
CA ASP A 274 18.31 -1.43 -8.55
C ASP A 274 18.17 -0.78 -9.95
N GLY A 275 18.18 0.57 -9.99
CA GLY A 275 18.06 1.36 -11.22
C GLY A 275 16.64 1.43 -11.81
N LYS A 276 15.63 0.91 -11.09
CA LYS A 276 14.22 0.89 -11.51
C LYS A 276 13.32 1.58 -10.50
N CYS A 277 12.17 2.07 -10.96
CA CYS A 277 11.15 2.62 -10.09
C CYS A 277 10.20 1.52 -9.64
N MET A 278 10.09 1.30 -8.33
CA MET A 278 9.19 0.30 -7.75
C MET A 278 7.70 0.62 -7.98
N ALA A 279 7.37 1.88 -8.28
CA ALA A 279 6.01 2.35 -8.56
C ALA A 279 5.87 2.83 -10.02
N TYR A 280 6.52 2.17 -10.98
CA TYR A 280 6.63 2.61 -12.38
C TYR A 280 5.29 3.00 -13.03
N ASP A 281 4.26 2.16 -12.89
CA ASP A 281 2.96 2.41 -13.52
C ASP A 281 2.21 3.59 -12.87
N ASN A 282 2.53 3.88 -11.62
CA ASN A 282 1.83 4.88 -10.80
C ASN A 282 2.67 6.12 -10.53
N ARG A 283 3.73 6.33 -11.33
CA ARG A 283 4.64 7.47 -11.22
C ARG A 283 3.91 8.83 -11.25
N PRO A 284 4.39 9.84 -10.49
CA PRO A 284 3.91 11.21 -10.55
C PRO A 284 4.09 11.84 -11.94
N PHE A 285 3.39 12.95 -12.20
CA PHE A 285 3.40 13.61 -13.51
C PHE A 285 4.81 14.06 -13.90
N ARG A 286 5.54 14.61 -12.91
CA ARG A 286 6.97 14.98 -13.01
C ARG A 286 7.83 13.88 -13.62
N CYS A 287 7.62 12.65 -13.21
CA CYS A 287 8.38 11.50 -13.68
C CYS A 287 7.94 11.01 -15.07
N ARG A 288 6.64 11.12 -15.39
CA ARG A 288 6.07 10.63 -16.66
C ARG A 288 6.52 11.45 -17.86
N TRP A 289 6.62 12.77 -17.71
CA TRP A 289 7.05 13.67 -18.79
C TRP A 289 8.54 14.05 -18.70
N TYR A 290 9.33 13.31 -17.92
CA TYR A 290 10.77 13.55 -17.78
C TYR A 290 11.44 13.51 -19.16
N ARG A 291 12.21 14.54 -19.52
CA ARG A 291 12.85 14.69 -20.85
C ARG A 291 11.89 14.53 -22.05
N SER A 292 10.63 14.91 -21.86
CA SER A 292 9.67 15.10 -22.95
C SER A 292 9.66 16.56 -23.43
N GLU A 293 9.26 16.78 -24.67
CA GLU A 293 9.01 18.10 -25.25
C GLU A 293 7.65 18.70 -24.84
N PHE A 294 7.00 18.12 -23.83
CA PHE A 294 5.68 18.56 -23.35
C PHE A 294 5.72 20.03 -22.94
N ALA A 295 4.86 20.86 -23.54
CA ALA A 295 5.00 22.30 -23.48
C ALA A 295 4.78 22.83 -22.05
N ARG A 296 5.44 23.94 -21.73
CA ARG A 296 5.35 24.54 -20.38
C ARG A 296 3.91 24.89 -20.00
N LYS A 297 3.15 25.45 -20.94
CA LYS A 297 1.74 25.83 -20.74
C LYS A 297 0.88 24.60 -20.40
N ASP A 298 1.12 23.48 -21.07
CA ASP A 298 0.38 22.24 -20.83
C ASP A 298 0.74 21.69 -19.44
N LYS A 299 2.02 21.71 -19.06
CA LYS A 299 2.46 21.34 -17.70
C LYS A 299 1.73 22.15 -16.62
N GLU A 300 1.60 23.46 -16.82
CA GLU A 300 0.91 24.36 -15.90
C GLU A 300 -0.59 24.04 -15.79
N GLU A 301 -1.25 23.65 -16.89
CA GLU A 301 -2.65 23.20 -16.88
C GLU A 301 -2.83 21.93 -16.03
N TYR A 302 -1.96 20.93 -16.19
CA TYR A 302 -2.01 19.72 -15.38
C TYR A 302 -1.77 19.98 -13.89
N PHE A 303 -0.80 20.84 -13.55
CA PHE A 303 -0.59 21.24 -12.16
C PHE A 303 -1.80 21.96 -11.57
N ALA A 304 -2.51 22.78 -12.35
CA ALA A 304 -3.73 23.44 -11.90
C ALA A 304 -4.88 22.44 -11.66
N MET A 305 -5.01 21.41 -12.49
CA MET A 305 -5.99 20.34 -12.29
C MET A 305 -5.73 19.57 -10.98
N VAL A 306 -4.47 19.19 -10.73
CA VAL A 306 -4.09 18.49 -9.49
C VAL A 306 -4.21 19.41 -8.26
N ALA A 307 -3.95 20.71 -8.41
CA ALA A 307 -4.13 21.68 -7.34
C ALA A 307 -5.60 21.77 -6.92
N ASN A 308 -6.52 21.77 -7.87
CA ASN A 308 -7.97 21.76 -7.59
C ASN A 308 -8.37 20.52 -6.78
N ILE A 309 -7.92 19.33 -7.18
CA ILE A 309 -8.17 18.09 -6.42
C ILE A 309 -7.56 18.20 -5.02
N SER A 310 -6.32 18.69 -4.93
CA SER A 310 -5.61 18.85 -3.65
C SER A 310 -6.37 19.76 -2.68
N HIS A 311 -6.93 20.87 -3.16
CA HIS A 311 -7.76 21.77 -2.36
C HIS A 311 -9.06 21.10 -1.88
N ASN A 312 -9.76 20.41 -2.78
CA ASN A 312 -11.01 19.71 -2.44
C ASN A 312 -10.77 18.55 -1.47
N MET A 313 -9.68 17.81 -1.65
CA MET A 313 -9.23 16.76 -0.73
C MET A 313 -8.90 17.34 0.65
N TYR A 314 -8.16 18.45 0.70
CA TYR A 314 -7.83 19.10 1.96
C TYR A 314 -9.09 19.55 2.71
N LEU A 315 -10.05 20.15 2.00
CA LEU A 315 -11.34 20.56 2.57
C LEU A 315 -12.11 19.36 3.12
N ALA A 316 -12.19 18.28 2.35
CA ALA A 316 -12.88 17.06 2.79
C ALA A 316 -12.21 16.44 4.03
N LEU A 317 -10.87 16.45 4.10
CA LEU A 317 -10.10 15.89 5.21
C LEU A 317 -10.15 16.72 6.49
N THR A 318 -10.13 18.04 6.37
CA THR A 318 -9.92 18.95 7.52
C THR A 318 -11.15 19.74 7.93
N GLY A 319 -12.17 19.79 7.06
CA GLY A 319 -13.35 20.65 7.21
C GLY A 319 -13.05 22.15 7.06
N GLY A 320 -11.84 22.52 6.60
CA GLY A 320 -11.40 23.90 6.42
C GLY A 320 -10.71 24.14 5.09
N PHE A 321 -10.57 25.41 4.70
CA PHE A 321 -9.85 25.77 3.49
C PHE A 321 -8.33 25.58 3.65
N PRO A 322 -7.63 25.20 2.57
CA PRO A 322 -6.17 25.14 2.58
C PRO A 322 -5.55 26.53 2.85
N PRO A 323 -4.29 26.60 3.30
CA PRO A 323 -3.56 27.86 3.40
C PRO A 323 -3.52 28.61 2.05
N ALA A 324 -3.22 29.91 2.10
CA ALA A 324 -3.05 30.73 0.89
C ALA A 324 -1.85 30.31 0.02
N TYR A 325 -0.94 29.51 0.55
CA TYR A 325 0.17 28.90 -0.18
C TYR A 325 -0.13 27.43 -0.48
N GLU A 326 0.43 26.90 -1.56
CA GLU A 326 0.25 25.51 -1.93
C GLU A 326 1.05 24.57 -1.02
N LEU A 327 0.40 23.51 -0.52
CA LEU A 327 1.07 22.46 0.25
C LEU A 327 1.83 21.52 -0.67
N LEU A 328 3.15 21.51 -0.52
CA LEU A 328 4.07 20.75 -1.33
C LEU A 328 4.90 19.81 -0.46
N PHE A 329 5.06 18.57 -0.91
CA PHE A 329 5.72 17.51 -0.16
C PHE A 329 6.83 16.87 -0.99
N SER A 330 7.94 16.53 -0.35
CA SER A 330 8.99 15.74 -0.98
C SER A 330 8.55 14.30 -1.21
N MET A 331 9.24 13.59 -2.11
CA MET A 331 9.06 12.13 -2.26
C MET A 331 9.35 11.40 -0.94
N ALA A 332 10.34 11.83 -0.16
CA ALA A 332 10.66 11.24 1.14
C ALA A 332 9.51 11.37 2.15
N GLU A 333 8.88 12.55 2.24
CA GLU A 333 7.71 12.76 3.11
C GLU A 333 6.48 11.99 2.65
N THR A 334 6.32 11.84 1.33
CA THR A 334 5.23 11.08 0.71
C THR A 334 5.35 9.59 1.00
N VAL A 335 6.52 9.00 0.73
CA VAL A 335 6.77 7.55 0.93
C VAL A 335 6.72 7.18 2.41
N SER A 336 7.30 8.02 3.29
CA SER A 336 7.27 7.79 4.74
C SER A 336 5.93 8.12 5.43
N GLY A 337 4.96 8.69 4.70
CA GLY A 337 3.68 9.14 5.27
C GLY A 337 3.76 10.42 6.13
N ARG A 338 4.93 11.05 6.27
CA ARG A 338 5.10 12.29 7.05
C ARG A 338 4.31 13.47 6.51
N PHE A 339 3.92 13.45 5.23
CA PHE A 339 3.06 14.48 4.66
C PHE A 339 1.72 14.62 5.42
N VAL A 340 1.18 13.53 5.99
CA VAL A 340 -0.03 13.55 6.83
C VAL A 340 0.19 14.37 8.09
N GLN A 341 1.34 14.18 8.76
CA GLN A 341 1.72 14.97 9.92
C GLN A 341 1.82 16.45 9.57
N ILE A 342 2.41 16.79 8.42
CA ILE A 342 2.53 18.17 7.94
C ILE A 342 1.14 18.79 7.72
N CYS A 343 0.24 18.08 7.03
CA CYS A 343 -1.14 18.52 6.83
C CYS A 343 -1.85 18.82 8.16
N PHE A 344 -1.70 17.94 9.14
CA PHE A 344 -2.28 18.11 10.47
C PHE A 344 -1.71 19.33 11.21
N HIS A 345 -0.39 19.54 11.15
CA HIS A 345 0.24 20.71 11.77
C HIS A 345 -0.26 22.02 11.13
N THR A 346 -0.36 22.07 9.79
CA THR A 346 -0.90 23.23 9.08
C THR A 346 -2.36 23.51 9.46
N MET A 347 -3.18 22.47 9.63
CA MET A 347 -4.55 22.61 10.09
C MET A 347 -4.62 23.26 11.48
N LEU A 348 -3.73 22.89 12.40
CA LEU A 348 -3.67 23.48 13.74
C LEU A 348 -3.20 24.94 13.73
N THR A 349 -2.30 25.31 12.82
CA THR A 349 -1.80 26.68 12.72
C THR A 349 -2.80 27.64 12.07
N ASN A 350 -3.58 27.16 11.09
CA ASN A 350 -4.57 27.99 10.38
C ASN A 350 -5.91 28.19 11.14
N ARG A 351 -6.14 27.44 12.23
CA ARG A 351 -7.31 27.63 13.11
C ARG A 351 -7.12 28.73 14.16
N LYS A 352 -5.94 29.33 14.23
CA LYS A 352 -5.64 30.53 15.02
C LYS A 352 -5.70 31.74 14.11
#